data_AF-A0A1C9T8J2-F1
#
_entry.id   AF-A0A1C9T8J2-F1
#
_cell.length_a   1.000
_cell.length_b   1.000
_cell.length_c   1.000
_cell.angle_alpha   90.00
_cell.angle_beta   90.00
_cell.angle_gamma   90.00
#
_symmetry.space_group_name_H-M   'P 1'
#
loop_
_entity.id
_entity.type
_entity.pdbx_description
1 polymer ?
#
loop_
_entity_poly.entity_id
_entity_poly.type
_entity_poly.pdbx_seq_one_letter_code
_entity_poly.pdbx_strand_id
1 'polypeptide(L)'
;SGIEVVWTNTPTKWDNSFLEILYGYEWELTKSPAGAWQYTAKDGAGAGTIPDPFGGPGRSPTMLATDLSLRVDPIYERITRHTP
;
A
#
# COMPACT_ATOMS: atom_id res chain seq x y z
N SER A 1 9.77 12.57 -4.63
CA SER A 1 10.15 11.81 -3.43
C SER A 1 11.19 10.73 -3.70
N GLY A 2 11.24 10.12 -4.89
CA GLY A 2 12.11 8.96 -5.18
C GLY A 2 11.49 7.62 -4.75
N ILE A 3 10.31 7.64 -4.14
CA ILE A 3 9.49 6.48 -3.84
C ILE A 3 8.50 6.27 -4.98
N GLU A 4 8.16 5.01 -5.27
CA GLU A 4 7.18 4.66 -6.31
C GLU A 4 6.10 3.77 -5.70
N VAL A 5 5.08 4.42 -5.12
CA VAL A 5 3.98 3.77 -4.39
C VAL A 5 2.65 4.25 -4.98
N VAL A 6 1.74 3.30 -5.17
CA VAL A 6 0.32 3.55 -5.45
C VAL A 6 -0.47 2.75 -4.42
N TRP A 7 -1.19 3.48 -3.56
CA TRP A 7 -1.79 2.91 -2.36
C TRP A 7 -3.09 2.16 -2.61
N THR A 8 -3.89 2.61 -3.58
CA THR A 8 -5.23 2.06 -3.82
C THR A 8 -5.40 1.62 -5.26
N ASN A 9 -6.28 0.65 -5.47
CA ASN A 9 -6.74 0.22 -6.79
C ASN A 9 -7.69 1.25 -7.46
N THR A 10 -8.08 2.29 -6.72
CA THR A 10 -9.00 3.36 -7.12
C THR A 10 -8.38 4.74 -6.87
N PRO A 11 -7.22 5.07 -7.49
CA PRO A 11 -6.40 6.23 -7.10
C PRO A 11 -7.06 7.60 -7.29
N THR A 12 -8.21 7.65 -7.98
CA THR A 12 -8.97 8.87 -8.28
C THR A 12 -10.40 8.82 -7.75
N LYS A 13 -10.73 7.88 -6.86
CA LYS A 13 -12.04 7.76 -6.23
C LYS A 13 -11.90 7.73 -4.71
N TRP A 14 -12.92 8.27 -4.03
CA TRP A 14 -13.02 8.18 -2.59
C TRP A 14 -13.69 6.87 -2.20
N ASP A 15 -12.99 6.05 -1.43
CA ASP A 15 -13.44 4.80 -0.82
C ASP A 15 -12.48 4.39 0.32
N ASN A 16 -12.73 3.22 0.94
CA ASN A 16 -11.93 2.69 2.04
C ASN A 16 -10.73 1.84 1.59
N SER A 17 -10.42 1.79 0.29
CA SER A 17 -9.45 0.82 -0.23
C SER A 17 -8.04 0.99 0.33
N PHE A 18 -7.65 2.18 0.81
CA PHE A 18 -6.39 2.36 1.52
C PHE A 18 -6.29 1.48 2.77
N LEU A 19 -7.30 1.52 3.65
CA LEU A 19 -7.30 0.75 4.89
C LEU A 19 -7.53 -0.74 4.61
N GLU A 20 -8.41 -1.06 3.66
CA GLU A 20 -8.65 -2.44 3.21
C GLU A 20 -7.34 -3.08 2.72
N ILE A 21 -6.54 -2.37 1.93
CA ILE A 21 -5.24 -2.85 1.44
C ILE A 21 -4.23 -2.92 2.59
N LEU A 22 -4.11 -1.88 3.43
CA LEU A 22 -3.16 -1.84 4.56
C LEU A 22 -3.31 -3.06 5.50
N TYR A 23 -4.55 -3.45 5.80
CA TYR A 23 -4.86 -4.57 6.67
C TYR A 23 -5.05 -5.90 5.93
N GLY A 24 -5.35 -5.88 4.62
CA GLY A 24 -5.60 -7.08 3.82
C GLY A 24 -4.36 -7.84 3.37
N TYR A 25 -3.18 -7.22 3.45
CA TYR A 25 -1.91 -7.84 3.07
C TYR A 25 -0.89 -7.84 4.20
N GLU A 26 0.06 -8.78 4.13
CA GLU A 26 1.30 -8.72 4.88
C GLU A 26 2.37 -7.99 4.06
N TRP A 27 3.27 -7.28 4.74
CA TRP A 27 4.18 -6.33 4.09
C TRP A 27 5.65 -6.74 4.25
N GLU A 28 6.42 -6.69 3.17
CA GLU A 28 7.88 -6.85 3.18
C GLU A 28 8.60 -5.65 2.60
N LEU A 29 9.81 -5.42 3.10
CA LEU A 29 10.63 -4.28 2.75
C LEU A 29 11.23 -4.47 1.36
N THR A 30 11.11 -3.46 0.51
CA THR A 30 11.64 -3.45 -0.86
C THR A 30 12.19 -2.07 -1.22
N LYS A 31 12.74 -1.95 -2.44
CA LYS A 31 13.34 -0.74 -2.98
C LYS A 31 12.58 -0.24 -4.20
N SER A 32 12.36 1.07 -4.28
CA SER A 32 11.91 1.74 -5.50
C SER A 32 12.97 1.62 -6.59
N PRO A 33 12.63 1.89 -7.87
CA PRO A 33 13.63 1.99 -8.94
C PRO A 33 14.71 3.04 -8.70
N ALA A 34 14.42 4.07 -7.90
CA ALA A 34 15.39 5.08 -7.47
C ALA A 34 16.13 4.73 -6.16
N GLY A 35 15.95 3.51 -5.62
CA GLY A 35 16.66 3.03 -4.43
C GLY A 35 16.08 3.50 -3.08
N ALA A 36 14.89 4.09 -3.06
CA ALA A 36 14.21 4.49 -1.84
C ALA A 36 13.53 3.29 -1.15
N TRP A 37 13.43 3.31 0.18
CA TRP A 37 12.72 2.26 0.92
C TRP A 37 11.21 2.40 0.80
N GLN A 38 10.53 1.28 0.55
CA GLN A 38 9.07 1.15 0.55
C GLN A 38 8.69 -0.29 0.92
N TYR A 39 7.39 -0.56 1.02
CA TYR A 39 6.86 -1.90 1.27
C TYR A 39 6.04 -2.38 0.08
N THR A 40 6.04 -3.69 -0.14
CA THR A 40 5.13 -4.39 -1.05
C THR A 40 4.48 -5.59 -0.35
N ALA A 41 3.37 -6.05 -0.90
CA ALA A 41 2.67 -7.22 -0.37
C ALA A 41 3.54 -8.48 -0.49
N LYS A 42 3.67 -9.24 0.61
CA LYS A 42 4.43 -10.48 0.68
C LYS A 42 3.92 -11.55 -0.28
N ASP A 43 4.81 -12.47 -0.63
CA ASP A 43 4.50 -13.68 -1.41
C ASP A 43 3.83 -13.40 -2.77
N GLY A 44 4.03 -12.20 -3.31
CA GLY A 44 3.38 -11.75 -4.55
C GLY A 44 1.87 -11.55 -4.44
N ALA A 45 1.33 -11.45 -3.22
CA ALA A 45 -0.10 -11.26 -3.00
C ALA A 45 -0.60 -9.97 -3.66
N GLY A 46 -1.77 -10.04 -4.29
CA GLY A 46 -2.39 -8.88 -4.96
C GLY A 46 -1.67 -8.43 -6.24
N ALA A 47 -0.75 -9.21 -6.81
CA ALA A 47 -0.11 -8.88 -8.08
C ALA A 47 -1.14 -8.52 -9.17
N GLY A 48 -0.94 -7.38 -9.83
CA GLY A 48 -1.81 -6.91 -10.90
C GLY A 48 -3.08 -6.17 -10.47
N THR A 49 -3.33 -6.04 -9.16
CA THR A 49 -4.57 -5.40 -8.65
C THR A 49 -4.52 -3.88 -8.64
N ILE A 50 -3.32 -3.28 -8.61
CA ILE A 50 -3.14 -1.84 -8.61
C ILE A 50 -2.95 -1.35 -10.06
N PRO A 51 -3.74 -0.38 -10.55
CA PRO A 51 -3.65 0.08 -11.93
C PRO A 51 -2.37 0.88 -12.17
N ASP A 52 -1.85 0.76 -13.39
CA ASP A 52 -0.80 1.64 -13.88
C ASP A 52 -1.36 3.03 -14.25
N PRO A 53 -0.68 4.14 -13.92
CA PRO A 53 -1.16 5.50 -14.20
C PRO A 53 -1.34 5.82 -15.69
N PHE A 54 -0.70 5.10 -16.60
CA PHE A 54 -0.72 5.35 -18.04
C PHE A 54 -1.18 4.14 -18.86
N GLY A 55 -1.86 3.17 -18.24
CA GLY A 55 -2.43 2.01 -18.92
C GLY A 55 -1.43 0.88 -19.21
N GLY A 56 -0.29 0.86 -18.53
CA GLY A 56 0.62 -0.28 -18.48
C GLY A 56 0.06 -1.49 -17.71
N PRO A 57 0.87 -2.54 -17.49
CA PRO A 57 0.45 -3.71 -16.74
C PRO A 57 0.14 -3.36 -15.28
N GLY A 58 -0.79 -4.11 -14.68
CA GLY A 58 -1.12 -3.96 -13.27
C GLY A 58 0.07 -4.24 -12.35
N ARG A 59 0.03 -3.63 -11.16
CA ARG A 59 1.11 -3.59 -10.18
C ARG A 59 0.68 -4.26 -8.88
N SER A 60 1.63 -4.64 -8.05
CA SER A 60 1.35 -5.14 -6.70
C SER A 60 1.02 -4.00 -5.73
N PRO A 61 0.29 -4.27 -4.64
CA PRO A 61 0.10 -3.31 -3.55
C PRO A 61 1.42 -2.82 -2.98
N THR A 62 1.46 -1.54 -2.66
CA THR A 62 2.64 -0.88 -2.10
C THR A 62 2.24 0.11 -1.00
N MET A 63 3.12 0.27 -0.01
CA MET A 63 2.93 1.19 1.12
C MET A 63 4.25 1.86 1.49
N LEU A 64 4.18 3.04 2.11
CA LEU A 64 5.31 3.67 2.77
C LEU A 64 5.54 3.04 4.15
N ALA A 65 6.75 3.23 4.68
CA ALA A 65 7.02 2.91 6.08
C ALA A 65 6.11 3.66 7.05
N THR A 66 5.77 4.91 6.73
CA THR A 66 4.85 5.74 7.53
C THR A 66 3.42 5.23 7.51
N ASP A 67 3.00 4.59 6.43
CA ASP A 67 1.65 4.02 6.32
C ASP A 67 1.52 2.79 7.22
N LEU A 68 2.55 1.94 7.25
CA LEU A 68 2.60 0.81 8.16
C LEU A 68 2.54 1.24 9.63
N SER A 69 3.05 2.42 9.99
CA SER A 69 2.92 2.95 11.35
C SER A 69 1.46 3.05 11.80
N LEU A 70 0.52 3.30 10.88
CA LEU A 70 -0.91 3.35 11.19
C LEU A 70 -1.45 2.00 11.67
N ARG A 71 -0.86 0.90 11.19
CA ARG A 71 -1.24 -0.47 11.57
C ARG A 71 -0.41 -1.02 12.72
N VAL A 72 0.86 -0.63 12.82
CA VAL A 72 1.82 -1.22 13.77
C VAL A 72 1.81 -0.51 15.12
N ASP A 73 1.58 0.81 15.14
CA ASP A 73 1.49 1.57 16.38
C ASP A 73 0.19 1.20 17.14
N PRO A 74 0.24 0.86 18.45
CA PRO A 74 -0.94 0.44 19.19
C PRO A 74 -2.05 1.49 19.30
N ILE A 75 -1.72 2.78 19.24
CA ILE A 75 -2.70 3.87 19.30
C ILE A 75 -3.36 4.01 17.93
N TYR A 76 -2.56 4.12 16.88
CA TYR A 76 -3.10 4.27 15.52
C TYR A 76 -3.87 3.04 15.07
N GLU A 77 -3.39 1.83 15.39
CA GLU A 77 -4.07 0.59 15.00
C GLU A 77 -5.50 0.55 15.52
N ARG A 78 -5.71 0.96 16.78
CA ARG A 78 -7.04 1.02 17.38
C ARG A 78 -7.95 2.00 16.63
N ILE A 79 -7.41 3.11 16.14
CA ILE A 79 -8.19 4.10 15.40
C ILE A 79 -8.52 3.55 14.01
N THR A 80 -7.53 3.04 13.29
CA THR A 80 -7.68 2.67 11.87
C THR A 80 -8.38 1.33 11.66
N ARG A 81 -8.33 0.41 12.62
CA ARG A 81 -9.06 -0.87 12.55
C ARG A 81 -10.57 -0.74 12.77
N HIS A 82 -11.02 0.34 13.43
CA HIS A 82 -12.43 0.57 13.76
C HIS A 82 -13.09 1.64 12.86
N THR A 83 -12.40 2.05 11.80
CA THR A 83 -12.97 2.96 10.81
C THR A 83 -13.90 2.15 9.89
N PRO A 84 -15.19 2.52 9.76
CA PRO A 84 -16.17 1.80 8.95
C PRO A 84 -15.94 1.95 7.46
#